data_AF-A0A1F4U340-F1
#
_entry.id   AF-A0A1F4U340-F1
#
_cell.length_a   1.000
_cell.length_b   1.000
_cell.length_c   1.000
_cell.angle_alpha   90.00
_cell.angle_beta   90.00
_cell.angle_gamma   90.00
#
_symmetry.space_group_name_H-M   'P 1'
#
loop_
_entity.id
_entity.type
_entity.pdbx_description
1 polymer ?
#
loop_
_entity_poly.entity_id
_entity_poly.type
_entity_poly.pdbx_seq_one_letter_code
_entity_poly.pdbx_strand_id
1 'polypeptide(L)'
;MYIINVGVGHYYLLLAIKQGNPFQKKQLSIVMIGTFLSFLGAGTNFLLWFRIPFPPIFNILIPLYIISVAYAITTHRFMNVRLVINRIVAYSLLITIYALLSLAAIYLYSKVLPFGINSPTLFFLCILIIAGGLFFHPLRLHLQTTPDRFLFRKKYEYEQAIREFGEACQSVIDPAKLIGLFKDKNKNLIKMKAGKVYLINKGGDFKLSLFIPK
;
A
#
# COMPACT_ATOMS: atom_id res chain seq x y z
N MET A 1 -8.43 -31.97 -5.86
CA MET A 1 -7.31 -31.09 -6.24
C MET A 1 -7.22 -29.79 -5.43
N TYR A 2 -8.31 -29.08 -5.13
CA TYR A 2 -8.26 -27.77 -4.46
C TYR A 2 -7.69 -27.81 -3.02
N ILE A 3 -8.11 -28.77 -2.20
CA ILE A 3 -7.64 -28.93 -0.80
C ILE A 3 -6.11 -29.16 -0.74
N ILE A 4 -5.58 -29.95 -1.66
CA ILE A 4 -4.14 -30.25 -1.74
C ILE A 4 -3.33 -28.98 -2.02
N ASN A 5 -3.76 -28.17 -2.99
CA ASN A 5 -3.09 -26.91 -3.32
C ASN A 5 -3.06 -25.94 -2.13
N VAL A 6 -4.18 -25.83 -1.41
CA VAL A 6 -4.26 -24.96 -0.23
C VAL A 6 -3.36 -25.47 0.91
N GLY A 7 -3.32 -26.79 1.13
CA GLY A 7 -2.42 -27.40 2.11
C GLY A 7 -0.95 -27.15 1.79
N VAL A 8 -0.55 -27.34 0.54
CA VAL A 8 0.81 -27.07 0.05
C VAL A 8 1.16 -25.58 0.21
N GLY A 9 0.23 -24.68 -0.12
CA GLY A 9 0.42 -23.24 0.07
C GLY A 9 0.65 -22.84 1.53
N HIS A 10 -0.14 -23.38 2.46
CA HIS A 10 0.04 -23.13 3.90
C HIS A 10 1.34 -23.75 4.44
N TYR A 11 1.75 -24.91 3.90
CA TYR A 11 3.04 -25.51 4.23
C TYR A 11 4.22 -24.61 3.83
N TYR A 12 4.21 -24.08 2.60
CA TYR A 12 5.24 -23.12 2.17
C TYR A 12 5.22 -21.82 2.97
N LEU A 13 4.04 -21.31 3.35
CA LEU A 13 3.92 -20.15 4.24
C LEU A 13 4.55 -20.42 5.61
N LEU A 14 4.31 -21.59 6.20
CA LEU A 14 4.92 -21.99 7.47
C LEU A 14 6.45 -22.07 7.38
N LEU A 15 6.97 -22.65 6.29
CA LEU A 15 8.41 -22.68 6.05
C LEU A 15 9.00 -21.27 5.92
N ALA A 16 8.34 -20.40 5.17
CA ALA A 16 8.75 -19.00 5.01
C ALA A 16 8.71 -18.22 6.34
N ILE A 17 7.73 -18.48 7.21
CA ILE A 17 7.68 -17.92 8.57
C ILE A 17 8.85 -18.41 9.42
N LYS A 18 9.26 -19.68 9.30
CA LYS A 18 10.38 -20.20 10.09
C LYS A 18 11.72 -19.57 9.68
N GLN A 19 11.94 -19.39 8.37
CA GLN A 19 13.20 -18.93 7.79
C GLN A 19 13.33 -17.40 7.71
N GLY A 20 12.22 -16.66 7.73
CA GLY A 20 12.21 -15.21 7.52
C GLY A 20 12.71 -14.38 8.71
N ASN A 21 13.05 -13.12 8.45
CA ASN A 21 13.38 -12.13 9.48
C ASN A 21 12.18 -11.84 10.40
N PRO A 22 12.36 -11.37 11.65
CA PRO A 22 11.26 -11.13 12.60
C PRO A 22 10.10 -10.29 12.03
N PHE A 23 10.42 -9.30 11.19
CA PHE A 23 9.43 -8.49 10.47
C PHE A 23 8.61 -9.30 9.46
N GLN A 24 9.27 -10.16 8.67
CA GLN A 24 8.62 -11.02 7.68
C GLN A 24 7.77 -12.10 8.36
N LYS A 25 8.23 -12.66 9.49
CA LYS A 25 7.44 -13.62 10.28
C LYS A 25 6.08 -13.03 10.63
N LYS A 26 6.08 -11.81 11.16
CA LYS A 26 4.85 -11.12 11.59
C LYS A 26 3.89 -10.87 10.41
N GLN A 27 4.42 -10.44 9.27
CA GLN A 27 3.64 -10.25 8.04
C GLN A 27 3.00 -11.56 7.56
N LEU A 28 3.80 -12.62 7.45
CA LEU A 28 3.35 -13.92 6.93
C LEU A 28 2.42 -14.65 7.89
N SER A 29 2.61 -14.51 9.22
CA SER A 29 1.69 -15.09 10.21
C SER A 29 0.29 -14.49 10.11
N ILE A 30 0.17 -13.18 9.91
CA ILE A 30 -1.12 -12.52 9.72
C ILE A 30 -1.82 -13.05 8.46
N VAL A 31 -1.10 -13.12 7.35
CA VAL A 31 -1.63 -13.62 6.07
C VAL A 31 -2.05 -15.09 6.20
N MET A 32 -1.23 -15.92 6.85
CA MET A 32 -1.51 -17.34 7.08
C MET A 32 -2.79 -17.55 7.89
N ILE A 33 -2.98 -16.78 8.97
CA ILE A 33 -4.20 -16.86 9.79
C ILE A 33 -5.43 -16.49 8.95
N GLY A 34 -5.36 -15.39 8.21
CA GLY A 34 -6.48 -14.93 7.38
C GLY A 34 -6.83 -15.89 6.24
N THR A 35 -5.83 -16.45 5.55
CA THR A 35 -6.06 -17.47 4.51
C THR A 35 -6.68 -18.74 5.09
N PHE A 36 -6.20 -19.18 6.25
CA PHE A 36 -6.68 -20.39 6.89
C PHE A 36 -8.15 -20.25 7.33
N LEU A 37 -8.49 -19.17 8.03
CA LEU A 37 -9.87 -18.87 8.45
C LEU A 37 -10.82 -18.72 7.25
N SER A 38 -10.37 -18.04 6.18
CA SER A 38 -11.18 -17.88 4.98
C SER A 38 -11.40 -19.20 4.25
N PHE A 39 -10.38 -20.06 4.20
CA PHE A 39 -10.49 -21.38 3.62
C PHE A 39 -11.45 -22.27 4.40
N LEU A 40 -11.41 -22.23 5.73
CA LEU A 40 -12.38 -22.95 6.57
C LEU A 40 -13.82 -22.49 6.29
N GLY A 41 -14.03 -21.16 6.22
CA GLY A 41 -15.34 -20.59 5.90
C GLY A 41 -15.85 -20.99 4.52
N ALA A 42 -15.01 -20.83 3.50
CA ALA A 42 -15.33 -21.24 2.12
C ALA A 42 -15.56 -22.75 2.01
N GLY A 43 -14.80 -23.55 2.79
CA GLY A 43 -14.89 -25.01 2.85
C GLY A 43 -16.29 -25.52 3.20
N THR A 44 -17.03 -24.76 4.02
CA THR A 44 -18.40 -25.16 4.42
C THR A 44 -19.38 -25.21 3.24
N ASN A 45 -19.13 -24.47 2.15
CA ASN A 45 -19.96 -24.55 0.94
C ASN A 45 -19.84 -25.90 0.23
N PHE A 46 -18.70 -26.61 0.37
CA PHE A 46 -18.54 -27.92 -0.26
C PHE A 46 -19.54 -28.94 0.28
N LEU A 47 -20.03 -28.79 1.52
CA LEU A 47 -21.02 -29.68 2.12
C LEU A 47 -22.34 -29.72 1.33
N LEU A 48 -22.74 -28.58 0.77
CA LEU A 48 -23.94 -28.47 -0.07
C LEU A 48 -23.84 -29.35 -1.32
N TRP A 49 -22.63 -29.52 -1.87
CA TRP A 49 -22.43 -30.37 -3.05
C TRP A 49 -22.63 -31.86 -2.73
N PHE A 50 -22.39 -32.27 -1.48
CA PHE A 50 -22.66 -33.62 -0.99
C PHE A 50 -24.10 -33.82 -0.49
N ARG A 51 -25.01 -32.87 -0.79
CA ARG A 51 -26.41 -32.87 -0.32
C ARG A 51 -26.54 -32.88 1.22
N ILE A 52 -25.53 -32.40 1.93
CA ILE A 52 -25.62 -32.16 3.38
C ILE A 52 -26.22 -30.76 3.54
N PRO A 53 -27.41 -30.61 4.16
CA PRO A 53 -28.12 -29.34 4.27
C PRO A 53 -27.49 -28.45 5.35
N PHE A 54 -26.25 -28.03 5.12
CA PHE A 54 -25.53 -27.11 5.99
C PHE A 54 -25.58 -25.70 5.38
N PRO A 55 -26.30 -24.74 6.00
CA PRO A 55 -26.40 -23.39 5.46
C PRO A 55 -25.02 -22.70 5.47
N PRO A 56 -24.70 -21.87 4.45
CA PRO A 56 -23.37 -21.29 4.27
C PRO A 56 -23.11 -20.07 5.19
N ILE A 57 -23.35 -20.24 6.50
CA ILE A 57 -23.23 -19.19 7.52
C ILE A 57 -21.77 -18.72 7.65
N PHE A 58 -20.80 -19.60 7.42
CA PHE A 58 -19.38 -19.29 7.54
C PHE A 58 -18.79 -18.53 6.35
N ASN A 59 -19.60 -18.16 5.35
CA ASN A 59 -19.14 -17.28 4.26
C ASN A 59 -18.68 -15.91 4.75
N ILE A 60 -19.12 -15.50 5.94
CA ILE A 60 -18.65 -14.28 6.60
C ILE A 60 -17.15 -14.30 6.93
N LEU A 61 -16.49 -15.47 6.94
CA LEU A 61 -15.04 -15.56 7.14
C LEU A 61 -14.24 -15.32 5.86
N ILE A 62 -14.84 -15.43 4.66
CA ILE A 62 -14.13 -15.26 3.38
C ILE A 62 -13.43 -13.89 3.27
N PRO A 63 -14.03 -12.76 3.69
CA PRO A 63 -13.37 -11.46 3.65
C PRO A 63 -12.14 -11.34 4.57
N LEU A 64 -11.97 -12.23 5.56
CA LEU A 64 -10.84 -12.16 6.50
C LEU A 64 -9.50 -12.27 5.79
N TYR A 65 -9.42 -13.01 4.69
CA TYR A 65 -8.22 -13.08 3.86
C TYR A 65 -7.84 -11.70 3.36
N ILE A 66 -8.77 -10.98 2.74
CA ILE A 66 -8.55 -9.64 2.18
C ILE A 66 -8.16 -8.67 3.30
N ILE A 67 -8.86 -8.72 4.44
CA ILE A 67 -8.59 -7.88 5.60
C ILE A 67 -7.19 -8.15 6.18
N SER A 68 -6.81 -9.42 6.32
CA SER A 68 -5.50 -9.81 6.84
C SER A 68 -4.35 -9.33 5.95
N VAL A 69 -4.50 -9.46 4.63
CA VAL A 69 -3.53 -9.00 3.65
C VAL A 69 -3.46 -7.47 3.66
N ALA A 70 -4.60 -6.78 3.67
CA ALA A 70 -4.66 -5.32 3.77
C ALA A 70 -3.99 -4.81 5.06
N TYR A 71 -4.21 -5.49 6.19
CA TYR A 71 -3.57 -5.16 7.47
C TYR A 71 -2.06 -5.40 7.43
N ALA A 72 -1.60 -6.52 6.85
CA ALA A 72 -0.18 -6.79 6.67
C ALA A 72 0.51 -5.75 5.77
N ILE A 73 -0.18 -5.29 4.72
CA ILE A 73 0.30 -4.25 3.82
C ILE A 73 0.38 -2.89 4.51
N THR A 74 -0.70 -2.45 5.15
CA THR A 74 -0.81 -1.11 5.74
C THR A 74 0.03 -0.96 7.00
N THR A 75 -0.10 -1.89 7.94
CA THR A 75 0.55 -1.82 9.26
C THR A 75 1.97 -2.34 9.21
N HIS A 76 2.26 -3.37 8.41
CA HIS A 76 3.59 -3.99 8.38
C HIS A 76 4.38 -3.68 7.11
N ARG A 77 3.87 -2.80 6.23
CA ARG A 77 4.55 -2.36 5.00
C ARG A 77 4.91 -3.54 4.09
N PHE A 78 4.11 -4.61 4.11
CA PHE A 78 4.28 -5.74 3.21
C PHE A 78 4.34 -5.22 1.77
N MET A 79 5.42 -5.54 1.05
CA MET A 79 5.62 -5.24 -0.37
C MET A 79 5.74 -3.75 -0.77
N ASN A 80 6.00 -2.82 0.17
CA ASN A 80 6.22 -1.37 -0.08
C ASN A 80 5.30 -0.73 -1.15
N VAL A 81 4.02 -1.13 -1.20
CA VAL A 81 3.06 -0.74 -2.25
C VAL A 81 2.44 0.65 -2.08
N ARG A 82 3.02 1.53 -1.24
CA ARG A 82 2.45 2.86 -0.93
C ARG A 82 2.16 3.71 -2.18
N LEU A 83 3.07 3.66 -3.15
CA LEU A 83 2.93 4.31 -4.46
C LEU A 83 1.67 3.82 -5.18
N VAL A 84 1.52 2.49 -5.25
CA VAL A 84 0.41 1.81 -5.92
C VAL A 84 -0.91 2.11 -5.22
N ILE A 85 -0.95 2.09 -3.88
CA ILE A 85 -2.16 2.41 -3.10
C ILE A 85 -2.61 3.84 -3.36
N ASN A 86 -1.72 4.83 -3.23
CA ASN A 86 -2.08 6.24 -3.46
C ASN A 86 -2.61 6.46 -4.88
N ARG A 87 -2.00 5.79 -5.86
CA ARG A 87 -2.41 5.81 -7.26
C ARG A 87 -3.80 5.20 -7.44
N ILE A 88 -4.06 4.03 -6.85
CA ILE A 88 -5.37 3.38 -6.88
C ILE A 88 -6.44 4.25 -6.23
N VAL A 89 -6.17 4.82 -5.05
CA VAL A 89 -7.13 5.68 -4.32
C VAL A 89 -7.45 6.95 -5.12
N ALA A 90 -6.44 7.59 -5.70
CA ALA A 90 -6.66 8.75 -6.56
C ALA A 90 -7.51 8.40 -7.79
N TYR A 91 -7.26 7.25 -8.43
CA TYR A 91 -8.06 6.81 -9.57
C TYR A 91 -9.47 6.38 -9.18
N SER A 92 -9.64 5.67 -8.06
CA SER A 92 -10.98 5.31 -7.59
C SER A 92 -11.79 6.55 -7.29
N LEU A 93 -11.19 7.58 -6.67
CA LEU A 93 -11.86 8.85 -6.42
C LEU A 93 -12.28 9.52 -7.73
N LEU A 94 -11.40 9.59 -8.72
CA LEU A 94 -11.70 10.16 -10.03
C LEU A 94 -12.85 9.41 -10.74
N ILE A 95 -12.80 8.08 -10.73
CA ILE A 95 -13.84 7.20 -11.31
C ILE A 95 -15.17 7.39 -10.56
N THR A 96 -15.15 7.48 -9.23
CA THR A 96 -16.35 7.73 -8.43
C THR A 96 -16.94 9.09 -8.73
N ILE A 97 -16.13 10.15 -8.82
CA ILE A 97 -16.61 11.49 -9.20
C ILE A 97 -17.23 11.46 -10.59
N TYR A 98 -16.57 10.80 -11.55
CA TYR A 98 -17.07 10.65 -12.91
C TYR A 98 -18.41 9.89 -12.95
N ALA A 99 -18.51 8.78 -12.22
CA ALA A 99 -19.73 8.00 -12.12
C ALA A 99 -20.87 8.81 -11.49
N LEU A 100 -20.59 9.55 -10.42
CA LEU A 100 -21.57 10.42 -9.76
C LEU A 100 -22.04 11.55 -10.68
N LEU A 101 -21.13 12.20 -11.41
CA LEU A 101 -21.50 13.23 -12.40
C LEU A 101 -22.36 12.65 -13.52
N SER A 102 -22.01 11.46 -14.01
CA SER A 102 -22.77 10.76 -15.05
C SER A 102 -24.18 10.41 -14.58
N LEU A 103 -24.31 9.88 -13.36
CA LEU A 103 -25.60 9.58 -12.74
C LEU A 103 -26.42 10.86 -12.49
N ALA A 104 -25.78 11.93 -12.03
CA ALA A 104 -26.42 13.22 -11.82
C ALA A 104 -26.93 13.81 -13.15
N ALA A 105 -26.16 13.69 -14.24
CA ALA A 105 -26.57 14.15 -15.57
C ALA A 105 -27.80 13.38 -16.08
N ILE A 106 -27.82 12.05 -15.92
CA ILE A 106 -28.98 11.22 -16.27
C ILE A 106 -30.21 11.62 -15.45
N TYR A 107 -30.03 11.81 -14.14
CA TYR A 107 -31.11 12.24 -13.24
C TYR A 107 -31.67 13.61 -13.64
N LEU A 108 -30.80 14.60 -13.88
CA LEU A 108 -31.20 15.94 -14.30
C LEU A 108 -31.96 15.90 -15.64
N TYR A 109 -31.45 15.13 -16.60
CA TYR A 109 -32.10 14.91 -17.90
C TYR A 109 -33.55 14.43 -17.72
N SER A 110 -33.75 13.42 -16.86
CA SER A 110 -35.07 12.84 -16.59
C SER A 110 -36.07 13.79 -15.92
N LYS A 111 -35.58 14.85 -15.25
CA LYS A 111 -36.41 15.81 -14.51
C LYS A 111 -36.74 17.06 -15.33
N VAL A 112 -35.80 17.50 -16.17
CA VAL A 112 -35.89 18.78 -16.88
C VAL A 112 -36.56 18.63 -18.25
N LEU A 113 -36.35 17.50 -18.94
CA LEU A 113 -36.92 17.29 -20.26
C LEU A 113 -38.24 16.49 -20.16
N PRO A 114 -39.31 16.94 -20.83
CA PRO A 114 -40.62 16.27 -20.82
C PRO A 114 -40.63 14.96 -21.60
N PHE A 115 -39.58 14.70 -22.40
CA PHE A 115 -39.33 13.40 -23.02
C PHE A 115 -38.78 12.49 -21.92
N GLY A 116 -39.62 11.62 -21.36
CA GLY A 116 -39.19 10.62 -20.40
C GLY A 116 -38.02 9.77 -20.90
N ILE A 117 -37.48 8.92 -20.02
CA ILE A 117 -36.36 8.05 -20.35
C ILE A 117 -36.84 6.94 -21.31
N ASN A 118 -36.72 7.17 -22.62
CA ASN A 118 -37.02 6.19 -23.66
C ASN A 118 -35.73 5.41 -24.06
N SER A 119 -35.89 4.21 -24.62
CA SER A 119 -34.77 3.37 -25.09
C SER A 119 -33.74 4.10 -25.99
N PRO A 120 -34.13 4.89 -27.02
CA PRO A 120 -33.16 5.60 -27.86
C PRO A 120 -32.41 6.70 -27.09
N THR A 121 -33.06 7.35 -26.14
CA THR A 121 -32.46 8.41 -25.32
C THR A 121 -31.40 7.87 -24.35
N LEU A 122 -31.68 6.72 -23.71
CA LEU A 122 -30.69 6.01 -22.90
C LEU A 122 -29.48 5.60 -23.72
N PHE A 123 -29.70 5.11 -24.94
CA PHE A 123 -28.62 4.70 -25.83
C PHE A 123 -27.71 5.89 -26.17
N PHE A 124 -28.31 7.04 -26.50
CA PHE A 124 -27.57 8.27 -26.75
C PHE A 124 -26.77 8.77 -25.52
N LEU A 125 -27.39 8.78 -24.33
CA LEU A 125 -26.72 9.17 -23.08
C LEU A 125 -25.56 8.24 -22.73
N CYS A 126 -25.74 6.92 -22.89
CA CYS A 126 -24.67 5.94 -22.69
C CYS A 126 -23.50 6.17 -23.64
N ILE A 127 -23.77 6.42 -24.93
CA ILE A 127 -22.72 6.75 -25.91
C ILE A 127 -21.99 8.03 -25.51
N LEU A 128 -22.71 9.07 -25.07
CA LEU A 128 -22.12 10.34 -24.64
C LEU A 128 -21.23 10.15 -23.41
N ILE A 129 -21.66 9.35 -22.42
CA ILE A 129 -20.88 9.04 -21.22
C ILE A 129 -19.66 8.17 -21.58
N ILE A 130 -19.78 7.21 -22.49
CA ILE A 130 -18.62 6.41 -22.90
C ILE A 130 -17.61 7.29 -23.66
N ALA A 131 -18.09 8.15 -24.57
CA ALA A 131 -17.27 9.10 -25.31
C ALA A 131 -16.58 10.12 -24.39
N GLY A 132 -17.30 10.65 -23.38
CA GLY A 132 -16.74 11.50 -22.35
C GLY A 132 -15.67 10.81 -21.53
N GLY A 133 -15.87 9.53 -21.17
CA GLY A 133 -14.90 8.73 -20.44
C GLY A 133 -13.61 8.49 -21.22
N LEU A 134 -13.69 8.29 -22.54
CA LEU A 134 -12.53 8.21 -23.43
C LEU A 134 -11.74 9.53 -23.47
N PHE A 135 -12.41 10.68 -23.39
CA PHE A 135 -11.75 11.99 -23.26
C PHE A 135 -11.07 12.19 -21.90
N PHE A 136 -11.56 11.54 -20.85
CA PHE A 136 -10.91 11.51 -19.53
C PHE A 136 -9.71 10.55 -19.45
N HIS A 137 -9.52 9.67 -20.44
CA HIS A 137 -8.39 8.74 -20.52
C HIS A 137 -6.99 9.41 -20.57
N PRO A 138 -6.73 10.45 -21.39
CA PRO A 138 -5.44 11.16 -21.39
C PRO A 138 -5.13 11.89 -20.06
N LEU A 139 -6.16 12.35 -19.33
CA LEU A 139 -6.01 12.95 -17.99
C LEU A 139 -5.56 11.88 -16.97
N ARG A 140 -6.05 10.65 -17.11
CA ARG A 140 -5.62 9.49 -16.34
C ARG A 140 -4.14 9.15 -16.57
N LEU A 141 -3.63 9.29 -17.79
CA LEU A 141 -2.24 9.01 -18.16
C LEU A 141 -1.26 10.08 -17.62
N HIS A 142 -1.63 11.37 -17.63
CA HIS A 142 -0.79 12.43 -17.06
C HIS A 142 -0.62 12.31 -15.53
N LEU A 143 -1.64 11.79 -14.86
CA LEU A 143 -1.59 11.43 -13.44
C LEU A 143 -0.75 10.18 -13.16
N GLN A 144 -0.35 9.37 -14.16
CA GLN A 144 0.56 8.23 -13.93
C GLN A 144 2.02 8.64 -13.87
N THR A 145 2.42 9.69 -14.60
CA THR A 145 3.84 10.08 -14.78
C THR A 145 4.27 11.23 -13.87
N THR A 146 3.34 12.05 -13.38
CA THR A 146 3.64 13.27 -12.62
C THR A 146 3.79 13.08 -11.10
N PRO A 147 3.02 12.20 -10.40
CA PRO A 147 3.10 12.08 -8.94
C PRO A 147 4.42 11.47 -8.45
N ASP A 148 5.05 10.62 -9.25
CA ASP A 148 6.28 9.93 -8.86
C ASP A 148 7.45 10.92 -8.64
N ARG A 149 7.41 12.11 -9.24
CA ARG A 149 8.46 13.13 -9.07
C ARG A 149 8.13 14.21 -8.05
N PHE A 150 6.85 14.52 -7.81
CA PHE A 150 6.45 15.63 -6.92
C PHE A 150 6.05 15.17 -5.51
N LEU A 151 5.35 14.02 -5.39
CA LEU A 151 4.94 13.47 -4.09
C LEU A 151 6.04 12.61 -3.43
N PHE A 152 6.94 12.02 -4.21
CA PHE A 152 8.00 11.13 -3.70
C PHE A 152 9.38 11.75 -3.66
N ARG A 153 9.54 13.00 -4.11
CA ARG A 153 10.80 13.75 -4.06
C ARG A 153 11.45 13.66 -2.68
N LYS A 154 10.68 13.90 -1.61
CA LYS A 154 11.18 13.86 -0.22
C LYS A 154 11.60 12.47 0.24
N LYS A 155 10.94 11.39 -0.22
CA LYS A 155 11.28 10.02 0.19
C LYS A 155 12.50 9.51 -0.58
N TYR A 156 12.58 9.83 -1.87
CA TYR A 156 13.72 9.50 -2.71
C TYR A 156 14.97 10.27 -2.27
N GLU A 157 14.83 11.58 -1.98
CA GLU A 157 15.91 12.40 -1.41
C GLU A 157 16.36 11.86 -0.03
N TYR A 158 15.46 11.34 0.80
CA TYR A 158 15.80 10.75 2.11
C TYR A 158 16.49 9.37 1.99
N GLU A 159 16.01 8.49 1.12
CA GLU A 159 16.64 7.17 0.89
C GLU A 159 18.02 7.33 0.22
N GLN A 160 18.15 8.23 -0.76
CA GLN A 160 19.43 8.54 -1.39
C GLN A 160 20.41 9.18 -0.40
N ALA A 161 19.93 10.10 0.45
CA ALA A 161 20.74 10.70 1.50
C ALA A 161 21.29 9.67 2.51
N ILE A 162 20.45 8.73 2.96
CA ILE A 162 20.87 7.66 3.88
C ILE A 162 21.89 6.74 3.20
N ARG A 163 21.68 6.41 1.92
CA ARG A 163 22.55 5.51 1.17
C ARG A 163 23.93 6.13 0.95
N GLU A 164 23.98 7.38 0.48
CA GLU A 164 25.23 8.12 0.37
C GLU A 164 25.88 8.39 1.74
N PHE A 165 25.11 8.54 2.82
CA PHE A 165 25.67 8.63 4.17
C PHE A 165 26.29 7.30 4.60
N GLY A 166 25.64 6.17 4.31
CA GLY A 166 26.20 4.83 4.55
C GLY A 166 27.49 4.58 3.76
N GLU A 167 27.54 4.99 2.50
CA GLU A 167 28.73 4.91 1.65
C GLU A 167 29.86 5.85 2.15
N ALA A 168 29.51 7.06 2.61
CA ALA A 168 30.46 7.96 3.27
C ALA A 168 31.00 7.37 4.59
N CYS A 169 30.17 6.64 5.34
CA CYS A 169 30.59 5.93 6.55
C CYS A 169 31.53 4.77 6.29
N GLN A 170 31.44 4.13 5.11
CA GLN A 170 32.35 3.05 4.73
C GLN A 170 33.70 3.58 4.21
N SER A 171 33.72 4.77 3.62
CA SER A 171 34.96 5.37 3.08
C SER A 171 35.76 6.18 4.11
N VAL A 172 35.12 6.64 5.18
CA VAL A 172 35.77 7.44 6.22
C VAL A 172 36.08 6.60 7.46
N ILE A 173 37.34 6.18 7.59
CA ILE A 173 37.86 5.40 8.73
C ILE A 173 38.04 6.26 9.99
N ASP A 174 38.04 7.59 9.85
CA ASP A 174 38.27 8.53 10.95
C ASP A 174 36.95 8.99 11.61
N PRO A 175 36.69 8.62 12.88
CA PRO A 175 35.45 8.96 13.58
C PRO A 175 35.20 10.47 13.71
N ALA A 176 36.25 11.31 13.69
CA ALA A 176 36.08 12.77 13.77
C ALA A 176 35.51 13.36 12.46
N LYS A 177 35.95 12.85 11.30
CA LYS A 177 35.44 13.28 9.98
C LYS A 177 34.02 12.79 9.71
N LEU A 178 33.68 11.60 10.19
CA LEU A 178 32.33 11.02 10.13
C LEU A 178 31.28 11.90 10.81
N ILE A 179 31.61 12.41 11.99
CA ILE A 179 30.73 13.27 12.77
C ILE A 179 30.52 14.63 12.07
N GLY A 180 31.55 15.16 11.41
CA GLY A 180 31.46 16.36 10.58
C GLY A 180 30.51 16.19 9.40
N LEU A 181 30.65 15.09 8.64
CA LEU A 181 29.78 14.75 7.52
C LEU A 181 28.32 14.52 7.96
N PHE A 182 28.10 13.87 9.10
CA PHE A 182 26.77 13.67 9.67
C PHE A 182 26.10 14.99 10.03
N LYS A 183 26.85 15.96 10.57
CA LYS A 183 26.33 17.29 10.90
C LYS A 183 25.90 18.05 9.63
N ASP A 184 26.74 18.01 8.59
CA ASP A 184 26.52 18.78 7.36
C ASP A 184 25.36 18.22 6.52
N LYS A 185 25.26 16.88 6.42
CA LYS A 185 24.12 16.23 5.75
C LYS A 185 22.82 16.38 6.54
N ASN A 186 22.84 16.22 7.87
CA ASN A 186 21.61 16.39 8.65
C ASN A 186 21.05 17.80 8.59
N LYS A 187 21.90 18.85 8.62
CA LYS A 187 21.43 20.24 8.56
C LYS A 187 20.58 20.52 7.31
N ASN A 188 20.89 19.87 6.20
CA ASN A 188 20.21 20.04 4.93
C ASN A 188 18.99 19.13 4.74
N LEU A 189 18.96 17.95 5.37
CA LEU A 189 17.92 16.93 5.15
C LEU A 189 16.87 16.85 6.24
N ILE A 190 17.26 17.09 7.49
CA ILE A 190 16.40 16.99 8.65
C ILE A 190 16.52 18.33 9.37
N LYS A 191 15.44 19.12 9.40
CA LYS A 191 15.35 20.37 10.19
C LYS A 191 15.36 20.08 11.70
N MET A 192 16.35 19.35 12.20
CA MET A 192 16.54 19.03 13.61
C MET A 192 16.98 20.29 14.33
N LYS A 193 16.24 20.64 15.38
CA LYS A 193 16.46 21.85 16.18
C LYS A 193 17.62 21.72 17.19
N ALA A 194 18.05 20.49 17.52
CA ALA A 194 19.26 20.18 18.30
C ALA A 194 19.50 18.65 18.33
N GLY A 195 20.75 18.21 18.49
CA GLY A 195 21.12 16.80 18.64
C GLY A 195 22.45 16.61 19.37
N LYS A 196 22.57 15.54 20.17
CA LYS A 196 23.83 15.15 20.85
C LYS A 196 24.29 13.79 20.32
N VAL A 197 25.54 13.69 19.89
CA VAL A 197 26.15 12.43 19.44
C VAL A 197 27.16 11.99 20.50
N TYR A 198 27.05 10.73 20.93
CA TYR A 198 27.94 10.12 21.92
C TYR A 198 28.75 9.01 21.25
N LEU A 199 30.06 8.99 21.48
CA LEU A 199 30.91 7.86 21.15
C LEU A 199 31.05 6.99 22.39
N ILE A 200 30.70 5.71 22.25
CA ILE A 200 30.86 4.71 23.31
C ILE A 200 32.14 3.95 23.02
N ASN A 201 33.12 4.05 23.91
CA ASN A 201 34.31 3.22 23.85
C ASN A 201 34.00 1.83 24.43
N LYS A 202 34.71 0.78 24.00
CA LYS A 202 34.50 -0.62 24.44
C LYS A 202 34.60 -0.84 25.96
N GLY A 203 35.13 0.13 26.71
CA GLY A 203 35.21 0.13 28.18
C GLY A 203 34.01 0.77 28.91
N GLY A 204 32.96 1.22 28.22
CA GLY A 204 31.77 1.81 28.86
C GLY A 204 31.86 3.31 29.16
N ASP A 205 33.02 3.94 28.92
CA ASP A 205 33.17 5.39 29.05
C ASP A 205 32.52 6.14 27.88
N PHE A 206 31.66 7.10 28.22
CA PHE A 206 30.99 7.99 27.28
C PHE A 206 31.85 9.23 27.03
N LYS A 207 32.30 9.43 25.79
CA LYS A 207 32.92 10.70 25.39
C LYS A 207 31.95 11.46 24.48
N LEU A 208 31.46 12.61 24.96
CA LEU A 208 30.57 13.49 24.21
C LEU A 208 31.39 14.13 23.08
N SER A 209 31.14 13.71 21.85
CA SER A 209 31.97 14.11 20.70
C SER A 209 31.38 15.26 19.91
N LEU A 210 30.06 15.50 19.97
CA LEU A 210 29.45 16.63 19.28
C LEU A 210 28.13 17.10 19.90
N PHE A 211 28.06 18.40 20.17
CA PHE A 211 26.83 19.13 20.47
C PHE A 211 26.42 19.89 19.21
N ILE A 212 25.20 19.66 18.70
CA ILE A 212 24.62 20.41 17.59
C ILE A 212 23.73 21.50 18.21
N PRO A 213 24.20 22.76 18.32
CA PRO A 213 23.37 23.86 18.79
C PRO A 213 22.32 24.26 17.74
N LYS A 214 21.34 25.06 18.19
CA LYS A 214 20.23 25.63 17.41
C LYS A 214 20.66 26.26 16.09
#